data_AF-N8X171-F1
#
_entry.id   AF-N8X171-F1
#
_cell.length_a   1.000
_cell.length_b   1.000
_cell.length_c   1.000
_cell.angle_alpha   90.00
_cell.angle_beta   90.00
_cell.angle_gamma   90.00
#
_symmetry.space_group_name_H-M   'P 1'
#
loop_
_entity.id
_entity.type
_entity.pdbx_description
1 polymer ?
#
loop_
_entity_poly.entity_id
_entity_poly.type
_entity_poly.pdbx_seq_one_letter_code
_entity_poly.pdbx_strand_id
1 'polypeptide(L)'
;MNFFKENEEHILLYSKIIYSDKTAYLHLLFLNGELTLKSTDLLSVGDEQIYLLKENKNIAIQIHHSSEKEVHNLQLLFKEALNYESTY
;
A
#
# COMPACT_ATOMS: atom_id res chain seq x y z
N MET A 1 1.31 7.66 16.29
CA MET A 1 -0.08 7.14 16.32
C MET A 1 -0.07 5.84 15.52
N ASN A 2 -0.33 4.68 16.14
CA ASN A 2 -0.41 3.41 15.42
C ASN A 2 -1.70 3.40 14.60
N PHE A 3 -1.57 3.55 13.28
CA PHE A 3 -2.70 3.73 12.36
C PHE A 3 -3.50 2.44 12.10
N PHE A 4 -2.89 1.27 12.32
CA PHE A 4 -3.52 -0.02 12.10
C PHE A 4 -3.49 -0.78 13.43
N LYS A 5 -4.66 -1.14 13.95
CA LYS A 5 -4.75 -2.08 15.06
C LYS A 5 -4.54 -3.47 14.48
N GLU A 6 -3.66 -4.25 15.12
CA GLU A 6 -3.49 -5.66 14.75
C GLU A 6 -4.84 -6.38 14.85
N ASN A 7 -5.17 -7.15 13.80
CA ASN A 7 -6.41 -7.93 13.65
C ASN A 7 -7.71 -7.16 13.34
N GLU A 8 -7.63 -5.88 12.96
CA GLU A 8 -8.78 -5.15 12.42
C GLU A 8 -8.77 -5.21 10.89
N GLU A 9 -9.93 -5.48 10.28
CA GLU A 9 -10.07 -5.37 8.83
C GLU A 9 -10.21 -3.90 8.43
N HIS A 10 -9.44 -3.49 7.43
CA HIS A 10 -9.44 -2.13 6.93
C HIS A 10 -10.08 -2.07 5.53
N ILE A 11 -10.94 -1.07 5.32
CA ILE A 11 -11.52 -0.80 4.00
C ILE A 11 -10.60 0.19 3.28
N LEU A 12 -10.01 -0.24 2.17
CA LEU A 12 -9.21 0.61 1.28
C LEU A 12 -10.16 1.30 0.30
N LEU A 13 -10.18 2.62 0.35
CA LEU A 13 -11.08 3.46 -0.44
C LEU A 13 -10.45 3.94 -1.74
N TYR A 14 -9.14 4.22 -1.71
CA TYR A 14 -8.44 4.83 -2.83
C TYR A 14 -6.92 4.65 -2.71
N SER A 15 -6.27 4.46 -3.85
CA SER A 15 -4.81 4.36 -3.99
C SER A 15 -4.34 5.24 -5.13
N LYS A 16 -3.19 5.90 -4.95
CA LYS A 16 -2.50 6.63 -6.00
C LYS A 16 -0.99 6.49 -5.90
N ILE A 17 -0.33 6.67 -7.03
CA ILE A 17 1.11 6.79 -7.12
C ILE A 17 1.52 8.26 -7.22
N ILE A 18 2.62 8.61 -6.57
CA ILE A 18 3.24 9.93 -6.60
C ILE A 18 4.72 9.72 -6.91
N TYR A 19 5.23 10.45 -7.90
CA TYR A 19 6.64 10.39 -8.29
C TYR A 19 7.41 11.56 -7.71
N SER A 20 8.57 11.28 -7.12
CA SER A 20 9.54 12.30 -6.71
C SER A 20 10.96 11.81 -6.98
N ASP A 21 11.62 12.47 -7.91
CA ASP A 21 12.95 12.11 -8.44
C ASP A 21 13.00 10.66 -8.96
N LYS A 22 13.77 9.80 -8.28
CA LYS A 22 13.94 8.38 -8.63
C LYS A 22 13.10 7.46 -7.76
N THR A 23 12.21 8.02 -6.95
CA THR A 23 11.43 7.27 -5.95
C THR A 23 9.95 7.42 -6.25
N ALA A 24 9.26 6.28 -6.26
CA ALA A 24 7.81 6.22 -6.30
C ALA A 24 7.24 6.07 -4.89
N TYR A 25 6.15 6.79 -4.64
CA TYR A 25 5.42 6.75 -3.39
C TYR A 25 4.00 6.28 -3.66
N LEU A 26 3.50 5.39 -2.82
CA LEU A 26 2.13 4.90 -2.85
C LEU A 26 1.39 5.56 -1.70
N HIS A 27 0.30 6.25 -2.04
CA HIS A 27 -0.61 6.84 -1.08
C HIS A 27 -1.90 6.02 -1.06
N LEU A 28 -2.25 5.55 0.13
CA LEU A 28 -3.38 4.68 0.42
C LEU A 28 -4.33 5.41 1.37
N LEU A 29 -5.59 5.54 0.96
CA LEU A 29 -6.65 6.09 1.79
C LEU A 29 -7.55 4.94 2.25
N PHE A 30 -7.63 4.75 3.56
CA PHE A 30 -8.53 3.83 4.23
C PHE A 30 -9.69 4.59 4.86
N LEU A 31 -10.78 3.88 5.18
CA LEU A 31 -11.93 4.47 5.89
C LEU A 31 -11.54 5.13 7.21
N ASN A 32 -10.54 4.57 7.91
CA ASN A 32 -10.12 5.01 9.24
C ASN A 32 -8.80 5.79 9.24
N GLY A 33 -8.24 6.13 8.08
CA GLY A 33 -6.93 6.78 8.02
C GLY A 33 -6.26 6.77 6.66
N GLU A 34 -5.06 7.35 6.58
CA GLU A 34 -4.26 7.35 5.36
C GLU A 34 -2.83 6.90 5.65
N LEU A 35 -2.18 6.35 4.63
CA LEU A 35 -0.81 5.90 4.66
C LEU A 35 -0.11 6.30 3.36
N THR A 36 1.01 6.99 3.47
CA THR A 36 1.92 7.19 2.34
C THR A 36 3.22 6.46 2.64
N LEU A 37 3.67 5.63 1.72
CA LEU A 37 4.90 4.86 1.84
C LEU A 37 5.70 4.89 0.54
N LYS A 38 7.01 4.63 0.62
CA LYS A 38 7.80 4.36 -0.59
C LYS A 38 7.35 3.03 -1.18
N SER A 39 7.40 2.88 -2.50
CA SER A 39 7.15 1.57 -3.13
C SER A 39 8.10 0.50 -2.63
N THR A 40 9.34 0.84 -2.28
CA THR A 40 10.31 -0.09 -1.69
C THR A 40 9.92 -0.60 -0.31
N ASP A 41 9.06 0.13 0.41
CA ASP A 41 8.54 -0.28 1.70
C ASP A 41 7.30 -1.17 1.55
N LEU A 42 6.70 -1.25 0.36
CA LEU A 42 5.62 -2.17 0.05
C LEU A 42 6.23 -3.51 -0.40
N LEU A 43 5.93 -4.59 0.34
CA LEU A 43 6.51 -5.91 0.08
C LEU A 43 5.64 -6.71 -0.89
N SER A 44 4.32 -6.73 -0.65
CA SER A 44 3.35 -7.39 -1.53
C SER A 44 1.92 -6.90 -1.28
N VAL A 45 1.07 -7.09 -2.29
CA VAL A 45 -0.36 -6.75 -2.26
C VAL A 45 -1.15 -7.99 -2.67
N GLY A 46 -1.67 -8.73 -1.69
CA GLY A 46 -2.61 -9.82 -1.89
C GLY A 46 -4.06 -9.31 -1.85
N ASP A 47 -5.00 -10.19 -2.20
CA ASP A 47 -6.41 -9.82 -2.35
C ASP A 47 -7.05 -9.34 -1.03
N GLU A 48 -6.63 -9.92 0.09
CA GLU A 48 -7.14 -9.61 1.43
C GLU A 48 -6.08 -9.00 2.35
N GLN A 49 -4.83 -8.83 1.87
CA GLN A 49 -3.71 -8.46 2.73
C GLN A 49 -2.68 -7.58 2.02
N ILE A 50 -2.28 -6.50 2.68
CA ILE A 50 -1.16 -5.65 2.25
C ILE A 50 0.01 -5.87 3.20
N TYR A 51 1.16 -6.25 2.65
CA TYR A 51 2.39 -6.46 3.40
C TYR A 51 3.36 -5.32 3.18
N LEU A 52 3.82 -4.70 4.26
CA LEU A 52 4.75 -3.57 4.19
C LEU A 52 5.83 -3.67 5.26
N LEU A 53 6.96 -3.02 5.00
CA LEU A 53 8.07 -2.83 5.92
C LEU A 53 7.93 -1.44 6.56
N LYS A 54 7.84 -1.38 7.88
CA LYS A 54 7.85 -0.13 8.62
C LYS A 54 8.70 -0.28 9.87
N GLU A 55 9.64 0.64 10.08
CA GLU A 55 10.55 0.62 11.23
C GLU A 55 11.29 -0.73 11.37
N ASN A 56 11.71 -1.33 10.25
CA ASN A 56 12.32 -2.65 10.15
C ASN A 56 11.46 -3.82 10.65
N LYS A 57 10.13 -3.63 10.71
CA LYS A 57 9.17 -4.67 11.04
C LYS A 57 8.24 -4.93 9.86
N ASN A 58 7.98 -6.20 9.61
CA ASN A 58 6.95 -6.61 8.65
C ASN A 58 5.58 -6.40 9.28
N ILE A 59 4.74 -5.63 8.61
CA ILE A 59 3.36 -5.34 8.99
C ILE A 59 2.45 -5.93 7.93
N ALA A 60 1.44 -6.68 8.37
CA ALA A 60 0.35 -7.13 7.52
C ALA A 60 -0.91 -6.33 7.89
N ILE A 61 -1.49 -5.66 6.89
CA ILE A 61 -2.78 -4.97 7.01
C ILE A 61 -3.82 -5.90 6.41
N GLN A 62 -4.82 -6.30 7.22
CA GLN A 62 -5.97 -7.05 6.73
C GLN A 62 -6.92 -6.10 5.99
N ILE A 63 -7.40 -6.53 4.82
CA ILE A 63 -8.26 -5.74 3.95
C ILE A 63 -9.62 -6.42 3.83
N HIS A 64 -10.66 -5.63 4.06
CA HIS A 64 -12.03 -6.10 3.91
C HIS A 64 -12.35 -6.33 2.42
N HIS A 65 -13.04 -7.43 2.11
CA HIS A 65 -13.38 -7.87 0.74
C HIS A 65 -14.10 -6.80 -0.13
N SER A 66 -14.81 -5.87 0.49
CA SER A 66 -15.42 -4.72 -0.22
C SER A 66 -14.43 -3.83 -0.96
N SER A 67 -13.13 -3.97 -0.67
CA SER A 67 -12.05 -3.19 -1.27
C SER A 67 -11.45 -3.84 -2.52
N GLU A 68 -11.96 -4.99 -2.98
CA GLU A 68 -11.41 -5.80 -4.08
C GLU A 68 -10.96 -4.96 -5.29
N LYS A 69 -11.83 -4.07 -5.78
CA LYS A 69 -11.52 -3.19 -6.91
C LYS A 69 -10.29 -2.32 -6.65
N GLU A 70 -10.18 -1.78 -5.44
CA GLU A 70 -9.11 -0.87 -5.07
C GLU A 70 -7.82 -1.61 -4.73
N VAL A 71 -7.91 -2.83 -4.18
CA VAL A 71 -6.76 -3.73 -4.03
C VAL A 71 -6.17 -4.07 -5.38
N HIS A 72 -7.00 -4.38 -6.38
CA HIS A 72 -6.53 -4.61 -7.74
C HIS A 72 -5.83 -3.38 -8.33
N ASN A 73 -6.40 -2.19 -8.13
CA ASN A 73 -5.74 -0.94 -8.53
C ASN A 73 -4.37 -0.77 -7.86
N LEU A 74 -4.27 -1.03 -6.55
CA LEU A 74 -3.01 -0.98 -5.82
C LEU A 74 -1.97 -1.97 -6.35
N GLN A 75 -2.36 -3.19 -6.73
CA GLN A 75 -1.46 -4.18 -7.35
C GLN A 75 -0.85 -3.63 -8.65
N LEU A 76 -1.67 -2.97 -9.48
CA LEU A 76 -1.22 -2.35 -10.73
C LEU A 76 -0.25 -1.19 -10.46
N LEU A 77 -0.60 -0.29 -9.53
CA LEU A 77 0.24 0.83 -9.13
C LEU A 77 1.57 0.36 -8.52
N PHE A 78 1.57 -0.72 -7.76
CA PHE A 78 2.81 -1.26 -7.20
C PHE A 78 3.74 -1.77 -8.30
N LYS A 79 3.21 -2.49 -9.29
CA LYS A 79 3.99 -2.90 -10.47
C LYS A 79 4.51 -1.70 -11.27
N GLU A 80 3.69 -0.66 -11.43
CA GLU A 80 4.08 0.59 -12.08
C GLU A 80 5.24 1.27 -11.34
N ALA A 81 5.16 1.34 -10.01
CA ALA A 81 6.22 1.90 -9.17
C ALA A 81 7.55 1.14 -9.31
N LEU A 82 7.51 -0.19 -9.25
CA LEU A 82 8.71 -1.02 -9.43
C LEU A 82 9.35 -0.81 -10.81
N ASN A 83 8.53 -0.70 -11.87
CA ASN A 83 9.02 -0.42 -13.21
C ASN A 83 9.65 0.98 -13.28
N TYR A 84 8.98 2.00 -12.74
CA TYR A 84 9.48 3.36 -12.72
C TYR A 84 10.86 3.44 -12.04
N GLU A 85 10.99 2.88 -10.84
CA GLU A 85 12.24 2.90 -10.08
C GLU A 85 13.35 2.08 -10.74
N SER A 86 13.01 1.03 -11.51
CA SER A 86 14.01 0.24 -12.25
C SER A 86 14.64 0.97 -13.43
N THR A 87 14.08 2.10 -13.87
CA THR A 87 14.61 2.91 -14.98
C THR A 87 15.71 3.89 -14.57
N TYR A 88 16.08 3.94 -13.28
CA TYR A 88 17.00 4.93 -12.70
C TYR A 88 18.12 4.33 -11.84
#